data_AF-A0A166S4S6-F1
#
_entry.id   AF-A0A166S4S6-F1
#
_cell.length_a   1.000
_cell.length_b   1.000
_cell.length_c   1.000
_cell.angle_alpha   90.00
_cell.angle_beta   90.00
_cell.angle_gamma   90.00
#
_symmetry.space_group_name_H-M   'P 1'
#
loop_
_entity.id
_entity.type
_entity.pdbx_description
1 polymer ?
#
loop_
_entity_poly.entity_id
_entity_poly.type
_entity_poly.pdbx_seq_one_letter_code
_entity_poly.pdbx_strand_id
1 'polypeptide(L)'
;MKHTSRFYLATDGRDPRSLAHLASHGALLPSALLTPEYYRAFGWPLLFTDVLGVVEQALLTHAHYFYAHAMSSYAGGVVHGRAVGGMDARTAVVD
;
A
#
# COMPACT_ATOMS: atom_id res chain seq x y z
N MET A 1 -0.86 15.11 22.71
CA MET A 1 -0.15 14.42 21.62
C MET A 1 -1.16 14.16 20.52
N LYS A 2 -0.99 14.72 19.31
CA LYS A 2 -1.84 14.34 18.16
C LYS A 2 -1.56 12.86 17.90
N HIS A 3 -2.58 12.02 18.00
CA HIS A 3 -2.50 10.62 17.58
C HIS A 3 -2.35 10.63 16.06
N THR A 4 -1.14 10.56 15.54
CA THR A 4 -0.92 10.45 14.09
C THR A 4 -1.37 9.04 13.69
N SER A 5 -2.57 8.93 13.12
CA SER A 5 -3.07 7.66 12.58
C SER A 5 -2.10 7.17 11.51
N ARG A 6 -1.46 6.03 11.74
CA ARG A 6 -0.59 5.41 10.75
C ARG A 6 -1.44 4.86 9.60
N PHE A 7 -0.97 5.03 8.38
CA PHE A 7 -1.63 4.48 7.18
C PHE A 7 -0.60 3.85 6.27
N TYR A 8 -0.95 2.73 5.64
CA TYR A 8 -0.10 2.12 4.62
C TYR A 8 -0.20 2.93 3.32
N LEU A 9 0.94 3.19 2.67
CA LEU A 9 1.00 3.91 1.40
C LEU A 9 1.71 3.08 0.34
N ALA A 10 0.94 2.55 -0.62
CA ALA A 10 1.48 2.04 -1.88
C ALA A 10 1.68 3.22 -2.84
N THR A 11 2.92 3.43 -3.30
CA THR A 11 3.26 4.50 -4.24
C THR A 11 4.44 4.09 -5.10
N ASP A 12 4.42 4.51 -6.36
CA ASP A 12 5.54 4.41 -7.30
C ASP A 12 6.52 5.60 -7.18
N GLY A 13 6.20 6.59 -6.34
CA GLY A 13 7.02 7.76 -6.08
C GLY A 13 8.39 7.40 -5.51
N ARG A 14 9.45 8.01 -6.05
CA ARG A 14 10.85 7.67 -5.70
C ARG A 14 11.67 8.82 -5.14
N ASP A 15 11.13 10.03 -5.07
CA ASP A 15 11.85 11.18 -4.50
C ASP A 15 12.04 10.98 -2.98
N PRO A 16 13.29 10.87 -2.49
CA PRO A 16 13.54 10.54 -1.09
C PRO A 16 13.01 11.61 -0.12
N ARG A 17 12.96 12.88 -0.54
CA ARG A 17 12.45 13.98 0.30
C ARG A 17 10.94 13.86 0.48
N SER A 18 10.22 13.59 -0.59
CA SER A 18 8.77 13.36 -0.57
C SER A 18 8.41 12.14 0.28
N LEU A 19 9.14 11.03 0.10
CA LEU A 19 8.91 9.81 0.90
C LEU A 19 9.21 10.02 2.39
N ALA A 20 10.30 10.72 2.73
CA ALA A 20 10.62 11.05 4.12
C ALA A 20 9.57 11.98 4.74
N HIS A 21 9.09 12.97 3.97
CA HIS A 21 8.00 13.84 4.39
C HIS A 21 6.73 13.03 4.72
N LEU A 22 6.29 12.15 3.81
CA LEU A 22 5.11 11.30 4.02
C LEU A 22 5.29 10.38 5.24
N ALA A 23 6.45 9.74 5.38
CA ALA A 23 6.77 8.88 6.51
C ALA A 23 6.70 9.64 7.85
N SER A 24 7.24 10.86 7.91
CA SER A 24 7.13 11.72 9.10
C SER A 24 5.70 12.13 9.46
N HIS A 25 4.76 12.01 8.51
CA HIS A 25 3.33 12.29 8.71
C HIS A 25 2.48 11.03 8.90
N GLY A 26 3.11 9.87 9.12
CA GLY A 26 2.43 8.63 9.49
C GLY A 26 2.26 7.62 8.36
N ALA A 27 2.81 7.88 7.17
CA ALA A 27 2.84 6.89 6.10
C ALA A 27 3.78 5.72 6.46
N LEU A 28 3.27 4.51 6.37
CA LEU A 28 4.05 3.28 6.40
C LEU A 28 4.32 2.85 4.96
N LEU A 29 5.59 2.93 4.56
CA LEU A 29 6.07 2.54 3.24
C LEU A 29 6.55 1.08 3.23
N PRO A 30 6.58 0.41 2.06
CA PRO A 30 7.15 -0.93 1.94
C PRO A 30 8.56 -1.04 2.53
N SER A 31 9.40 -0.03 2.29
CA SER A 31 10.79 0.00 2.77
C SER A 31 10.92 0.03 4.29
N ALA A 32 9.88 0.46 5.01
CA ALA A 32 9.84 0.43 6.47
C ALA A 32 9.42 -0.94 7.03
N LEU A 33 8.84 -1.80 6.19
CA LEU A 33 8.30 -3.12 6.59
C LEU A 33 9.15 -4.27 6.03
N LEU A 34 9.73 -4.10 4.85
CA LEU A 34 10.58 -5.08 4.20
C LEU A 34 12.03 -4.93 4.68
N THR A 35 12.36 -5.68 5.73
CA THR A 35 13.73 -5.81 6.21
C THR A 35 14.54 -6.80 5.36
N PRO A 36 15.89 -6.75 5.41
CA PRO A 36 16.75 -7.72 4.73
C PRO A 36 16.40 -9.19 5.01
N GLU A 37 15.86 -9.50 6.19
CA GLU A 37 15.43 -10.83 6.60
C GLU A 37 14.28 -11.34 5.73
N TYR A 38 13.32 -10.48 5.37
CA TYR A 38 12.20 -10.86 4.51
C TYR A 38 12.64 -11.12 3.07
N TYR A 39 13.60 -10.36 2.55
CA TYR A 39 14.19 -10.65 1.24
C TYR A 39 14.94 -11.99 1.22
N ARG A 40 15.55 -12.41 2.34
CA ARG A 40 16.16 -13.74 2.45
C ARG A 40 15.10 -14.85 2.57
N ALA A 41 14.00 -14.59 3.26
CA ALA A 41 12.94 -15.59 3.51
C ALA A 41 12.06 -15.86 2.28
N PHE A 42 11.65 -14.81 1.56
CA PHE A 42 10.75 -14.90 0.39
C PHE A 42 11.50 -14.83 -0.94
N GLY A 43 12.81 -14.57 -0.89
CA GLY A 43 13.70 -14.55 -2.03
C GLY A 43 13.71 -13.25 -2.83
N TRP A 44 14.44 -13.29 -3.93
CA TRP A 44 14.58 -12.18 -4.88
C TRP A 44 13.29 -11.67 -5.52
N PRO A 45 12.15 -12.39 -5.62
CA PRO A 45 10.95 -11.86 -6.27
C PRO A 45 10.44 -10.55 -5.66
N LEU A 46 10.61 -10.32 -4.36
CA LEU A 46 10.23 -9.06 -3.70
C LEU A 46 11.08 -7.85 -4.12
N LEU A 47 12.18 -8.05 -4.86
CA LEU A 47 12.94 -6.96 -5.49
C LEU A 47 12.22 -6.41 -6.73
N PHE A 48 11.28 -7.15 -7.30
CA PHE A 48 10.53 -6.74 -8.48
C PHE A 48 9.28 -5.97 -8.06
N THR A 49 9.14 -4.76 -8.57
CA THR A 49 8.02 -3.86 -8.24
C THR A 49 6.67 -4.47 -8.59
N ASP A 50 6.59 -5.30 -9.62
CA ASP A 50 5.34 -5.95 -10.03
C ASP A 50 4.89 -6.99 -9.01
N VAL A 51 5.84 -7.79 -8.49
CA VAL A 51 5.57 -8.79 -7.44
C VAL A 51 5.20 -8.08 -6.14
N LEU A 52 5.98 -7.06 -5.76
CA LEU A 52 5.65 -6.24 -4.59
C LEU A 52 4.26 -5.62 -4.74
N GLY A 53 3.94 -5.06 -5.90
CA GLY A 53 2.66 -4.44 -6.19
C GLY A 53 1.47 -5.38 -5.95
N VAL A 54 1.58 -6.65 -6.33
CA VAL A 54 0.54 -7.66 -6.05
C VAL A 54 0.39 -7.92 -4.54
N VAL A 55 1.50 -8.01 -3.81
CA VAL A 55 1.49 -8.17 -2.34
C VAL A 55 0.82 -6.97 -1.68
N GLU A 56 1.14 -5.77 -2.13
CA GLU A 56 0.55 -4.53 -1.64
C GLU A 56 -0.95 -4.43 -1.96
N GLN A 57 -1.39 -4.84 -3.16
CA GLN A 57 -2.82 -4.89 -3.49
C GLN A 57 -3.57 -5.88 -2.59
N ALA A 58 -2.98 -7.03 -2.32
CA ALA A 58 -3.53 -8.01 -1.38
C ALA A 58 -3.63 -7.42 0.04
N LEU A 59 -2.60 -6.72 0.51
CA LEU A 59 -2.61 -6.03 1.80
C LEU A 59 -3.72 -4.97 1.86
N LEU A 60 -3.80 -4.10 0.86
CA LEU A 60 -4.78 -3.00 0.79
C LEU A 60 -6.23 -3.50 0.68
N THR A 61 -6.44 -4.69 0.12
CA THR A 61 -7.75 -5.35 0.07
C THR A 61 -8.33 -5.57 1.47
N HIS A 62 -7.48 -5.77 2.48
CA HIS A 62 -7.89 -5.99 3.87
C HIS A 62 -7.87 -4.72 4.75
N ALA A 63 -7.58 -3.54 4.17
CA ALA A 63 -7.59 -2.29 4.93
C ALA A 63 -9.00 -1.93 5.43
N HIS A 64 -9.10 -1.31 6.61
CA HIS A 64 -10.39 -0.84 7.15
C HIS A 64 -11.01 0.23 6.24
N TYR A 65 -10.19 1.11 5.68
CA TYR A 65 -10.59 2.14 4.73
C TYR A 65 -9.54 2.24 3.63
N PHE A 66 -9.98 2.46 2.39
CA PHE A 66 -9.13 2.55 1.21
C PHE A 66 -9.40 3.86 0.45
N TYR A 67 -8.33 4.55 0.07
CA TYR A 67 -8.37 5.74 -0.78
C TYR A 67 -7.34 5.58 -1.90
N ALA A 68 -7.72 5.88 -3.14
CA ALA A 68 -6.81 5.81 -4.28
C ALA A 68 -7.24 6.72 -5.44
N HIS A 69 -6.39 6.79 -6.47
CA HIS A 69 -6.63 7.58 -7.66
C HIS A 69 -7.35 6.79 -8.76
N ALA A 70 -8.42 7.32 -9.36
CA ALA A 70 -9.29 6.59 -10.30
C ALA A 70 -8.63 6.20 -11.61
N MET A 71 -7.60 6.93 -12.05
CA MET A 71 -6.86 6.62 -13.26
C MET A 71 -5.85 5.46 -13.09
N SER A 72 -5.77 4.86 -11.90
CA SER A 72 -4.82 3.79 -11.61
C SER A 72 -5.45 2.40 -11.75
N SER A 73 -4.97 1.60 -12.69
CA SER A 73 -5.35 0.17 -12.79
C SER A 73 -4.96 -0.62 -11.53
N TYR A 74 -3.91 -0.17 -10.84
CA TYR A 74 -3.52 -0.69 -9.54
C TYR A 74 -4.63 -0.50 -8.50
N ALA A 75 -5.27 0.67 -8.45
CA ALA A 75 -6.41 0.90 -7.57
C ALA A 75 -7.61 -0.01 -7.92
N GLY A 76 -7.84 -0.24 -9.22
CA GLY A 76 -8.87 -1.16 -9.72
C GLY A 76 -8.70 -2.59 -9.18
N GLY A 77 -7.46 -3.10 -9.13
CA GLY A 77 -7.17 -4.41 -8.54
C GLY A 77 -7.54 -4.51 -7.07
N VAL A 78 -7.26 -3.46 -6.28
CA VAL A 78 -7.65 -3.41 -4.86
C VAL A 78 -9.17 -3.36 -4.71
N VAL A 79 -9.86 -2.49 -5.47
CA VAL A 79 -11.33 -2.40 -5.41
C VAL A 79 -11.99 -3.73 -5.78
N HIS A 80 -11.47 -4.41 -6.81
CA HIS A 80 -11.94 -5.74 -7.17
C HIS A 80 -11.75 -6.74 -6.04
N GLY A 81 -10.55 -6.80 -5.44
CA GLY A 81 -10.26 -7.66 -4.30
C GLY A 81 -11.19 -7.38 -3.11
N ARG A 82 -11.44 -6.10 -2.80
CA ARG A 82 -12.37 -5.68 -1.74
C ARG A 82 -13.79 -6.15 -2.00
N ALA A 83 -14.26 -6.03 -3.24
CA ALA A 83 -15.59 -6.48 -3.66
C ALA A 83 -15.73 -8.01 -3.52
N VAL A 84 -14.74 -8.78 -3.98
CA VAL A 84 -14.71 -10.25 -3.83
C VAL A 84 -14.68 -10.65 -2.35
N GLY A 85 -13.96 -9.90 -1.52
CA GLY A 85 -13.88 -10.11 -0.07
C GLY A 85 -15.12 -9.66 0.72
N GLY A 86 -16.16 -9.13 0.07
CA GLY A 86 -17.39 -8.67 0.72
C GLY A 86 -17.23 -7.43 1.60
N MET A 87 -16.21 -6.60 1.34
CA MET A 87 -16.01 -5.34 2.06
C MET A 87 -17.10 -4.32 1.70
N ASP A 88 -17.54 -3.52 2.67
CA ASP A 88 -18.53 -2.45 2.43
C ASP A 88 -17.96 -1.41 1.46
N ALA A 89 -18.64 -1.19 0.33
CA ALA A 89 -18.23 -0.25 -0.70
C ALA A 89 -18.01 1.19 -0.18
N ARG A 90 -18.70 1.59 0.90
CA ARG A 90 -18.55 2.91 1.53
C ARG A 90 -17.21 3.10 2.25
N THR A 91 -16.44 2.04 2.40
CA THR A 91 -15.07 2.07 2.96
C THR A 91 -13.99 2.21 1.90
N ALA A 92 -14.36 2.47 0.64
CA ALA A 92 -13.44 2.74 -0.45
C ALA A 92 -13.84 4.03 -1.18
N VAL A 93 -12.87 4.91 -1.40
CA VAL A 93 -13.02 6.10 -2.24
C VAL A 93 -11.95 6.08 -3.31
N VAL A 94 -12.37 6.27 -4.56
CA VAL A 94 -11.49 6.30 -5.72
C VAL A 94 -11.86 7.54 -6.53
N ASP A 95 -10.93 8.49 -6.65
CA ASP A 95 -11.10 9.80 -7.30
C ASP A 95 -10.04 10.05 -8.38
#